data_AF-A0A2E1UAN0-F1
#
_entry.id   AF-A0A2E1UAN0-F1
#
_cell.length_a   1.000
_cell.length_b   1.000
_cell.length_c   1.000
_cell.angle_alpha   90.00
_cell.angle_beta   90.00
_cell.angle_gamma   90.00
#
_symmetry.space_group_name_H-M   'P 1'
#
loop_
_entity.id
_entity.type
_entity.pdbx_description
1 polymer ?
#
loop_
_entity_poly.entity_id
_entity_poly.type
_entity_poly.pdbx_seq_one_letter_code
_entity_poly.pdbx_strand_id
1 'polypeptide(L)'
;MMIEGFGDFLTVEEMLYAVEKGHEAVANACRDIEAWAKEVGRVKNEAAVLVAPEGVDDAVRALVGAELAEAMAISVKQTRGAAVEGIRARAIESLAGGDDAKFTVRTLDSTSRAKFAFCSSFPSPPARACSGLSDRPFPNRHSSRSTKGPRRSIRGSRRRRTAQLRARRSTTREYLERTLGPPRGRTRALPTSSLCTYATAAILLRPLARDPYPPGVRSTFTTSPRPVESLARKPALSSLECFINLSQENDVRLACGRCESNALRSMIRANGVRQDGRDTKTVRPITCSGGLLPRAHGSSLFTRGETQAIAAATLGGATDAQKVDGLGNDKDRRFYLHYFFPPSSVGETGRVGAASRREVGHGNLAERALMPVIPPYDDFPFTVRLESTITESNGSSSMATVCAGSLALQDAGVPVTR
;
A
#
# COMPACT_ATOMS: atom_id res chain seq x y z
N MET A 1 -15.22 10.29 -3.18
CA MET A 1 -15.08 10.94 -4.50
C MET A 1 -13.60 11.02 -4.85
N MET A 2 -13.24 10.85 -6.12
CA MET A 2 -11.86 10.73 -6.59
C MET A 2 -11.81 11.14 -8.07
N ILE A 3 -10.71 11.75 -8.50
CA ILE A 3 -10.41 12.03 -9.90
C ILE A 3 -9.09 11.34 -10.20
N GLU A 4 -9.06 10.57 -11.28
CA GLU A 4 -7.85 10.02 -11.85
C GLU A 4 -7.89 10.26 -13.36
N GLY A 5 -6.86 10.93 -13.88
CA GLY A 5 -6.77 11.29 -15.29
C GLY A 5 -5.35 11.65 -15.66
N PHE A 6 -5.11 11.78 -16.95
CA PHE A 6 -3.89 12.34 -17.51
C PHE A 6 -4.27 13.28 -18.65
N GLY A 7 -3.44 14.29 -18.89
CA GLY A 7 -3.60 15.21 -20.01
C GLY A 7 -2.26 15.38 -20.70
N ASP A 8 -2.28 15.49 -22.02
CA ASP A 8 -1.13 15.84 -22.83
C ASP A 8 -1.02 17.36 -22.87
N PHE A 9 -0.32 17.93 -21.87
CA PHE A 9 -0.09 19.37 -21.71
C PHE A 9 -1.34 20.28 -21.83
N LEU A 10 -2.50 19.76 -21.45
CA LEU A 10 -3.75 20.51 -21.42
C LEU A 10 -3.69 21.69 -20.43
N THR A 11 -4.41 22.75 -20.76
CA THR A 11 -4.60 23.91 -19.90
C THR A 11 -5.42 23.55 -18.65
N VAL A 12 -5.34 24.38 -17.61
CA VAL A 12 -6.11 24.18 -16.39
C VAL A 12 -7.61 24.27 -16.70
N GLU A 13 -7.99 25.17 -17.59
CA GLU A 13 -9.36 25.40 -18.04
C GLU A 13 -9.93 24.17 -18.75
N GLU A 14 -9.18 23.55 -19.66
CA GLU A 14 -9.59 22.31 -20.34
C GLU A 14 -9.75 21.15 -19.35
N MET A 15 -8.82 21.02 -18.39
CA MET A 15 -8.90 19.98 -17.37
C MET A 15 -10.12 20.18 -16.46
N LEU A 16 -10.42 21.41 -16.05
CA LEU A 16 -11.59 21.73 -15.24
C LEU A 16 -12.88 21.46 -16.00
N TYR A 17 -12.93 21.85 -17.27
CA TYR A 17 -14.06 21.55 -18.15
C TYR A 17 -14.30 20.04 -18.27
N ALA A 18 -13.24 19.25 -18.48
CA ALA A 18 -13.35 17.80 -18.55
C ALA A 18 -13.89 17.17 -17.25
N VAL A 19 -13.43 17.67 -16.09
CA VAL A 19 -13.92 17.23 -14.77
C VAL A 19 -15.39 17.58 -14.60
N GLU A 20 -15.81 18.78 -14.98
CA GLU A 20 -17.21 19.22 -14.91
C GLU A 20 -18.12 18.33 -15.76
N LYS A 21 -17.73 18.04 -17.01
CA LYS A 21 -18.48 17.13 -17.89
C LYS A 21 -18.54 15.70 -17.38
N GLY A 22 -17.44 15.19 -16.84
CA GLY A 22 -17.45 13.89 -16.16
C GLY A 22 -18.40 13.88 -14.96
N HIS A 23 -18.43 14.96 -14.17
CA HIS A 23 -19.30 15.07 -13.00
C HIS A 23 -20.79 15.13 -13.38
N GLU A 24 -21.15 15.91 -14.41
CA GLU A 24 -22.52 15.96 -14.95
C GLU A 24 -23.03 14.56 -15.34
N ALA A 25 -22.20 13.78 -16.06
CA ALA A 25 -22.55 12.43 -16.49
C ALA A 25 -22.71 11.47 -15.30
N VAL A 26 -21.80 11.51 -14.32
CA VAL A 26 -21.87 10.70 -13.10
C VAL A 26 -23.11 11.06 -12.28
N ALA A 27 -23.48 12.34 -12.21
CA ALA A 27 -24.68 12.77 -11.49
C ALA A 27 -25.96 12.14 -12.06
N ASN A 28 -26.06 11.98 -13.38
CA ASN A 28 -27.18 11.26 -14.01
C ASN A 28 -27.23 9.80 -13.56
N ALA A 29 -26.09 9.09 -13.62
CA ALA A 29 -26.00 7.70 -13.18
C ALA A 29 -26.34 7.54 -11.68
N CYS A 30 -25.93 8.48 -10.83
CA CYS A 30 -26.29 8.47 -9.41
C CYS A 30 -27.81 8.58 -9.22
N ARG A 31 -28.50 9.44 -9.98
CA ARG A 31 -29.97 9.55 -9.91
C ARG A 31 -30.66 8.25 -10.33
N ASP A 32 -30.15 7.57 -11.36
CA ASP A 32 -30.69 6.29 -11.81
C ASP A 32 -30.46 5.19 -10.76
N ILE A 33 -29.27 5.13 -10.16
CA ILE A 33 -28.97 4.21 -9.05
C ILE A 33 -29.87 4.49 -7.85
N GLU A 34 -30.11 5.75 -7.52
CA GLU A 34 -31.02 6.13 -6.44
C GLU A 34 -32.48 5.76 -6.73
N ALA A 35 -32.93 5.95 -7.97
CA ALA A 35 -34.25 5.52 -8.41
C ALA A 35 -34.40 3.99 -8.29
N TRP A 36 -33.41 3.24 -8.77
CA TRP A 36 -33.39 1.79 -8.67
C TRP A 36 -33.32 1.30 -7.22
N ALA A 37 -32.51 1.95 -6.38
CA ALA A 37 -32.42 1.65 -4.95
C ALA A 37 -33.75 1.91 -4.21
N LYS A 38 -34.61 2.82 -4.69
CA LYS A 38 -35.96 3.00 -4.12
C LYS A 38 -36.89 1.84 -4.46
N GLU A 39 -36.75 1.24 -5.63
CA GLU A 39 -37.60 0.13 -6.07
C GLU A 39 -37.20 -1.21 -5.43
N VAL A 40 -35.90 -1.50 -5.35
CA VAL A 40 -35.40 -2.83 -4.95
C VAL A 40 -34.35 -2.79 -3.82
N GLY A 41 -34.09 -1.63 -3.23
CA GLY A 41 -33.09 -1.48 -2.19
C GLY A 41 -33.44 -2.23 -0.92
N ARG A 42 -32.42 -2.82 -0.31
CA ARG A 42 -32.55 -3.43 1.03
C ARG A 42 -32.60 -2.34 2.10
N VAL A 43 -33.30 -2.62 3.19
CA VAL A 43 -33.32 -1.75 4.38
C VAL A 43 -31.89 -1.51 4.87
N LYS A 44 -31.54 -0.26 5.13
CA LYS A 44 -30.20 0.11 5.63
C LYS A 44 -29.99 -0.49 7.03
N ASN A 45 -28.80 -1.04 7.26
CA ASN A 45 -28.45 -1.59 8.57
C ASN A 45 -27.81 -0.52 9.46
N GLU A 46 -28.63 0.15 10.27
CA GLU A 46 -28.18 1.19 11.20
C GLU A 46 -27.67 0.61 12.53
N ALA A 47 -28.02 -0.65 12.85
CA ALA A 47 -27.64 -1.30 14.10
C ALA A 47 -26.13 -1.58 14.25
N ALA A 48 -25.37 -1.48 13.16
CA ALA A 48 -23.91 -1.65 13.15
C ALA A 48 -23.14 -0.33 13.30
N VAL A 49 -23.84 0.81 13.36
CA VAL A 49 -23.20 2.12 13.50
C VAL A 49 -22.69 2.29 14.92
N LEU A 50 -21.37 2.41 15.06
CA LEU A 50 -20.72 2.66 16.33
C LEU A 50 -20.56 4.16 16.54
N VAL A 51 -21.22 4.69 17.56
CA VAL A 51 -21.13 6.11 17.95
C VAL A 51 -20.11 6.25 19.08
N ALA A 52 -19.29 7.30 19.03
CA ALA A 52 -18.35 7.60 20.11
C ALA A 52 -19.10 7.91 21.42
N PRO A 53 -18.56 7.53 22.59
CA PRO A 53 -19.13 7.92 23.87
C PRO A 53 -19.28 9.44 23.98
N GLU A 54 -20.41 9.89 24.54
CA GLU A 54 -20.65 11.31 24.75
C GLU A 54 -19.60 11.90 25.70
N GLY A 55 -19.14 13.13 25.41
CA GLY A 55 -18.16 13.84 26.23
C GLY A 55 -16.69 13.37 26.09
N VAL A 56 -16.39 12.33 25.29
CA VAL A 56 -15.00 11.86 25.09
C VAL A 56 -14.12 12.94 24.47
N ASP A 57 -14.63 13.66 23.49
CA ASP A 57 -13.88 14.71 22.81
C ASP A 57 -13.59 15.90 23.74
N ASP A 58 -14.53 16.26 24.60
CA ASP A 58 -14.37 17.36 25.56
C ASP A 58 -13.40 16.98 26.68
N ALA A 59 -13.46 15.72 27.17
CA ALA A 59 -12.52 15.22 28.16
C ALA A 59 -11.09 15.16 27.62
N VAL A 60 -10.88 14.69 26.38
CA VAL A 60 -9.56 14.72 25.75
C VAL A 60 -9.07 16.15 25.56
N ARG A 61 -9.94 17.05 25.07
CA ARG A 61 -9.59 18.46 24.87
C ARG A 61 -9.19 19.14 26.17
N ALA A 62 -9.92 18.90 27.25
CA ALA A 62 -9.62 19.44 28.57
C ALA A 62 -8.31 18.89 29.14
N LEU A 63 -8.01 17.60 28.92
CA LEU A 63 -6.85 16.94 29.49
C LEU A 63 -5.55 17.27 28.74
N VAL A 64 -5.55 17.16 27.40
CA VAL A 64 -4.33 17.23 26.57
C VAL A 64 -4.42 18.18 25.38
N GLY A 65 -5.54 18.90 25.21
CA GLY A 65 -5.78 19.70 23.99
C GLY A 65 -4.73 20.79 23.75
N ALA A 66 -4.31 21.51 24.80
CA ALA A 66 -3.29 22.54 24.70
C ALA A 66 -1.92 21.96 24.32
N GLU A 67 -1.51 20.89 25.00
CA GLU A 67 -0.23 20.20 24.73
C GLU A 67 -0.19 19.62 23.31
N LEU A 68 -1.32 19.05 22.82
CA LEU A 68 -1.43 18.58 21.44
C LEU A 68 -1.30 19.72 20.44
N ALA A 69 -1.89 20.89 20.72
CA ALA A 69 -1.77 22.06 19.86
C ALA A 69 -0.33 22.58 19.77
N GLU A 70 0.38 22.63 20.91
CA GLU A 70 1.81 22.98 20.94
C GLU A 70 2.66 21.95 20.20
N ALA A 71 2.39 20.65 20.38
CA ALA A 71 3.08 19.59 19.66
C ALA A 71 2.85 19.67 18.14
N MET A 72 1.67 20.06 17.68
CA MET A 72 1.37 20.28 16.26
C MET A 72 2.18 21.41 15.62
N ALA A 73 2.67 22.37 16.41
CA ALA A 73 3.52 23.45 15.93
C ALA A 73 5.00 23.03 15.75
N ILE A 74 5.39 21.81 16.16
CA ILE A 74 6.75 21.31 15.97
C ILE A 74 6.97 21.01 14.47
N SER A 75 8.00 21.63 13.89
CA SER A 75 8.32 21.52 12.46
C SER A 75 8.86 20.14 12.06
N VAL A 76 9.86 19.65 12.79
CA VAL A 76 10.56 18.37 12.51
C VAL A 76 9.65 17.17 12.73
N LYS A 77 9.45 16.34 11.69
CA LYS A 77 8.50 15.21 11.70
C LYS A 77 8.75 14.23 12.85
N GLN A 78 9.99 13.82 13.06
CA GLN A 78 10.34 12.82 14.08
C GLN A 78 10.08 13.33 15.50
N THR A 79 10.49 14.57 15.78
CA THR A 79 10.27 15.22 17.07
C THR A 79 8.79 15.40 17.35
N ARG A 80 8.01 15.85 16.36
CA ARG A 80 6.56 15.98 16.45
C ARG A 80 5.89 14.64 16.74
N GLY A 81 6.22 13.60 15.97
CA GLY A 81 5.63 12.27 16.14
C GLY A 81 5.87 11.70 17.54
N ALA A 82 7.08 11.85 18.07
CA ALA A 82 7.42 11.40 19.42
C ALA A 82 6.65 12.17 20.52
N ALA A 83 6.51 13.49 20.39
CA ALA A 83 5.75 14.31 21.33
C ALA A 83 4.27 13.91 21.36
N VAL A 84 3.67 13.78 20.17
CA VAL A 84 2.25 13.43 20.00
C VAL A 84 1.94 12.05 20.57
N GLU A 85 2.75 11.03 20.26
CA GLU A 85 2.53 9.69 20.81
C GLU A 85 2.71 9.65 22.34
N GLY A 86 3.62 10.44 22.90
CA GLY A 86 3.75 10.59 24.35
C GLY A 86 2.51 11.21 25.00
N ILE A 87 1.96 12.27 24.41
CA ILE A 87 0.73 12.92 24.90
C ILE A 87 -0.47 11.99 24.76
N ARG A 88 -0.58 11.29 23.63
CA ARG A 88 -1.64 10.33 23.35
C ARG A 88 -1.63 9.15 24.32
N ALA A 89 -0.46 8.59 24.62
CA ALA A 89 -0.34 7.50 25.58
C ALA A 89 -0.85 7.92 26.97
N ARG A 90 -0.51 9.14 27.43
CA ARG A 90 -1.04 9.68 28.69
C ARG A 90 -2.56 9.87 28.67
N ALA A 91 -3.11 10.37 27.57
CA ALA A 91 -4.55 10.53 27.44
C ALA A 91 -5.28 9.18 27.51
N ILE A 92 -4.73 8.15 26.88
CA ILE A 92 -5.27 6.78 26.92
C ILE A 92 -5.20 6.23 28.35
N GLU A 93 -4.04 6.31 29.00
CA GLU A 93 -3.84 5.83 30.37
C GLU A 93 -4.80 6.51 31.36
N SER A 94 -5.02 7.83 31.23
CA SER A 94 -5.86 8.59 32.15
C SER A 94 -7.36 8.44 31.91
N LEU A 95 -7.81 8.22 30.67
CA LEU A 95 -9.24 8.24 30.32
C LEU A 95 -9.84 6.86 30.04
N ALA A 96 -8.99 5.89 29.72
CA ALA A 96 -9.37 4.51 29.41
C ALA A 96 -8.57 3.46 30.21
N GLY A 97 -7.61 3.87 31.05
CA GLY A 97 -6.82 2.95 31.87
C GLY A 97 -7.32 2.82 33.31
N GLY A 98 -7.11 1.65 33.91
CA GLY A 98 -7.38 1.36 35.32
C GLY A 98 -8.85 1.05 35.66
N ASP A 99 -9.10 0.82 36.95
CA ASP A 99 -10.45 0.50 37.47
C ASP A 99 -11.39 1.74 37.49
N ASP A 100 -10.83 2.96 37.37
CA ASP A 100 -11.53 4.25 37.39
C ASP A 100 -11.74 4.86 35.98
N ALA A 101 -11.73 4.04 34.93
CA ALA A 101 -11.86 4.51 33.55
C ALA A 101 -13.14 5.34 33.34
N LYS A 102 -12.99 6.62 32.96
CA LYS A 102 -14.11 7.55 32.77
C LYS A 102 -15.03 7.17 31.61
N PHE A 103 -14.47 6.50 30.60
CA PHE A 103 -15.22 6.01 29.43
C PHE A 103 -15.20 4.48 29.41
N THR A 104 -16.19 3.87 30.03
CA THR A 104 -16.37 2.42 30.02
C THR A 104 -17.14 1.91 28.80
N VAL A 105 -16.85 0.66 28.45
CA VAL A 105 -17.52 -0.27 27.52
C VAL A 105 -18.80 0.26 26.85
N ARG A 106 -18.80 0.28 25.51
CA ARG A 106 -20.05 0.23 24.74
C ARG A 106 -20.80 -1.04 25.15
N THR A 107 -21.85 -0.93 25.96
CA THR A 107 -22.79 -2.04 26.13
C THR A 107 -23.43 -2.30 24.78
N LEU A 108 -22.87 -3.25 24.03
CA LEU A 108 -23.59 -3.91 22.95
C LEU A 108 -24.89 -4.41 23.56
N ASP A 109 -26.03 -3.93 23.05
CA ASP A 109 -27.32 -4.46 23.43
C ASP A 109 -27.26 -6.00 23.34
N SER A 110 -27.95 -6.67 24.27
CA SER A 110 -28.15 -8.11 24.29
C SER A 110 -28.45 -8.71 22.92
N THR A 111 -29.15 -7.98 22.04
CA THR A 111 -29.43 -8.35 20.64
C THR A 111 -28.21 -8.34 19.72
N SER A 112 -27.24 -7.44 19.92
CA SER A 112 -25.98 -7.37 19.16
C SER A 112 -24.99 -8.45 19.62
N ARG A 113 -24.99 -8.78 20.92
CA ARG A 113 -24.30 -9.96 21.48
C ARG A 113 -24.82 -11.26 20.89
N ALA A 114 -26.16 -11.39 20.75
CA ALA A 114 -26.79 -12.55 20.16
C ALA A 114 -26.50 -12.71 18.66
N LYS A 115 -26.50 -11.61 17.87
CA LYS A 115 -26.20 -11.66 16.43
C LYS A 115 -24.75 -12.08 16.11
N PHE A 116 -23.78 -11.65 16.93
CA PHE A 116 -22.39 -12.10 16.78
C PHE A 116 -22.19 -13.57 17.18
N ALA A 117 -22.93 -14.06 18.19
CA ALA A 117 -22.95 -15.49 18.53
C ALA A 117 -23.67 -16.32 17.45
N PHE A 118 -24.76 -15.81 16.86
CA PHE A 118 -25.61 -16.53 15.92
C PHE A 118 -24.94 -16.81 14.56
N CYS A 119 -23.98 -15.97 14.14
CA CYS A 119 -23.20 -16.21 12.92
C CYS A 119 -22.32 -17.49 13.02
N SER A 120 -22.15 -18.05 14.22
CA SER A 120 -21.43 -19.30 14.47
C SER A 120 -22.32 -20.54 14.64
N SER A 121 -23.64 -20.40 14.55
CA SER A 121 -24.59 -21.48 14.85
C SER A 121 -25.77 -21.48 13.86
N PHE A 122 -25.54 -21.97 12.65
CA PHE A 122 -26.64 -22.43 11.79
C PHE A 122 -27.11 -23.81 12.27
N PRO A 123 -28.41 -24.05 12.46
CA PRO A 123 -28.92 -25.37 12.82
C PRO A 123 -28.95 -26.29 11.59
N SER A 124 -28.35 -27.48 11.72
CA SER A 124 -28.47 -28.57 10.74
C SER A 124 -29.91 -29.11 10.70
N PRO A 125 -30.41 -29.60 9.55
CA PRO A 125 -31.74 -30.22 9.48
C PRO A 125 -31.79 -31.53 10.29
N PRO A 126 -32.98 -31.96 10.77
CA PRO A 126 -33.11 -33.08 11.70
C PRO A 126 -32.71 -34.41 11.05
N ALA A 127 -31.78 -35.13 11.68
CA ALA A 127 -31.31 -36.44 11.26
C ALA A 127 -32.32 -37.54 11.64
N ARG A 128 -32.65 -38.41 10.67
CA ARG A 128 -33.34 -39.68 10.92
C ARG A 128 -32.43 -40.61 11.74
N ALA A 129 -33.03 -41.25 12.74
CA ALA A 129 -32.38 -42.25 13.57
C ALA A 129 -32.01 -43.50 12.76
N CYS A 130 -30.72 -43.88 12.78
CA CYS A 130 -30.29 -45.24 12.54
C CYS A 130 -29.33 -45.67 13.65
N SER A 131 -29.73 -46.74 14.32
CA SER A 131 -29.06 -47.47 15.39
C SER A 131 -27.88 -48.30 14.89
N GLY A 132 -26.84 -48.44 15.72
CA GLY A 132 -26.07 -49.68 15.82
C GLY A 132 -24.56 -49.61 15.59
N LEU A 133 -23.83 -50.34 16.46
CA LEU A 133 -22.45 -50.86 16.37
C LEU A 133 -21.31 -49.86 16.66
N SER A 134 -20.66 -49.84 17.82
CA SER A 134 -19.82 -50.82 18.56
C SER A 134 -18.30 -50.60 18.34
N ASP A 135 -17.65 -50.15 19.42
CA ASP A 135 -16.38 -50.63 19.99
C ASP A 135 -15.01 -50.52 19.27
N ARG A 136 -14.09 -49.77 19.93
CA ARG A 136 -12.66 -50.04 20.26
C ARG A 136 -11.59 -49.01 19.77
N PRO A 137 -10.43 -48.89 20.49
CA PRO A 137 -9.86 -47.60 20.91
C PRO A 137 -8.54 -47.16 20.23
N PHE A 138 -8.21 -45.87 20.36
CA PHE A 138 -6.96 -45.20 19.95
C PHE A 138 -5.84 -45.30 21.00
N PRO A 139 -4.54 -45.35 20.59
CA PRO A 139 -3.40 -45.27 21.50
C PRO A 139 -2.83 -43.85 21.68
N ASN A 140 -2.39 -43.57 22.91
CA ASN A 140 -1.70 -42.37 23.40
C ASN A 140 -0.23 -42.26 22.94
N ARG A 141 0.28 -41.04 22.67
CA ARG A 141 1.71 -40.71 22.84
C ARG A 141 1.98 -39.26 23.29
N HIS A 142 2.43 -39.19 24.54
CA HIS A 142 3.46 -38.37 25.20
C HIS A 142 3.89 -36.98 24.73
N SER A 143 3.88 -36.09 25.72
CA SER A 143 4.54 -34.79 25.84
C SER A 143 6.02 -34.89 26.22
N SER A 144 6.81 -33.88 25.84
CA SER A 144 8.04 -33.53 26.56
C SER A 144 8.21 -32.01 26.64
N ARG A 145 8.43 -31.54 27.88
CA ARG A 145 8.74 -30.17 28.30
C ARG A 145 10.25 -29.92 28.14
N SER A 146 10.63 -28.68 27.83
CA SER A 146 12.00 -28.17 27.98
C SER A 146 11.99 -26.83 28.73
N THR A 147 12.95 -26.68 29.64
CA THR A 147 12.98 -25.80 30.81
C THR A 147 13.77 -24.50 30.61
N LYS A 148 13.40 -23.47 31.39
CA LYS A 148 14.02 -22.13 31.52
C LYS A 148 15.39 -22.14 32.25
N GLY A 149 16.23 -21.14 31.95
CA GLY A 149 17.42 -20.72 32.71
C GLY A 149 17.73 -19.21 32.51
N PRO A 150 18.51 -18.52 33.38
CA PRO A 150 18.05 -17.30 34.04
C PRO A 150 18.69 -15.95 33.60
N ARG A 151 18.06 -14.86 34.08
CA ARG A 151 18.42 -13.43 33.93
C ARG A 151 19.71 -13.04 34.67
N ARG A 152 20.50 -12.12 34.10
CA ARG A 152 21.49 -11.29 34.81
C ARG A 152 21.29 -9.81 34.50
N SER A 153 21.37 -9.00 35.56
CA SER A 153 21.40 -7.53 35.56
C SER A 153 22.81 -7.01 35.24
N ILE A 154 22.94 -5.77 34.74
CA ILE A 154 24.07 -4.85 34.99
C ILE A 154 23.62 -3.42 34.62
N ARG A 155 23.75 -2.51 35.59
CA ARG A 155 23.74 -1.05 35.44
C ARG A 155 25.14 -0.57 35.05
N GLY A 156 25.21 0.41 34.14
CA GLY A 156 26.29 1.40 34.10
C GLY A 156 27.43 1.19 33.09
N SER A 157 27.47 2.00 32.03
CA SER A 157 28.63 2.87 31.70
C SER A 157 28.44 3.57 30.33
N ARG A 158 27.96 4.81 30.41
CA ARG A 158 28.06 5.84 29.37
C ARG A 158 29.55 6.12 29.10
N ARG A 159 30.22 5.37 28.22
CA ARG A 159 31.53 5.78 27.62
C ARG A 159 32.00 5.01 26.38
N ARG A 160 31.17 4.17 25.75
CA ARG A 160 31.56 3.39 24.55
C ARG A 160 30.88 3.79 23.23
N ARG A 161 30.07 4.86 23.19
CA ARG A 161 29.32 5.25 21.97
C ARG A 161 30.07 6.13 20.97
N THR A 162 31.23 6.69 21.31
CA THR A 162 31.97 7.60 20.41
C THR A 162 33.07 6.90 19.59
N ALA A 163 33.44 5.64 19.89
CA ALA A 163 34.45 4.91 19.14
C ALA A 163 33.88 4.01 18.01
N GLN A 164 32.61 3.60 18.08
CA GLN A 164 31.99 2.73 17.06
C GLN A 164 31.48 3.47 15.81
N LEU A 165 31.38 4.81 15.85
CA LEU A 165 30.91 5.61 14.72
C LEU A 165 32.00 5.92 13.68
N ARG A 166 33.30 5.82 14.05
CA ARG A 166 34.41 6.01 13.10
C ARG A 166 34.83 4.74 12.35
N ALA A 167 34.49 3.54 12.84
CA ALA A 167 34.85 2.26 12.23
C ALA A 167 33.82 1.72 11.20
N ARG A 168 32.69 2.42 10.99
CA ARG A 168 31.63 1.99 10.03
C ARG A 168 31.73 2.62 8.64
N ARG A 169 32.68 3.54 8.41
CA ARG A 169 32.91 4.16 7.09
C ARG A 169 33.84 3.34 6.19
N SER A 170 34.58 2.36 6.73
CA SER A 170 35.54 1.56 5.94
C SER A 170 34.97 0.26 5.37
N THR A 171 33.87 -0.28 5.91
CA THR A 171 33.39 -1.62 5.58
C THR A 171 32.50 -1.72 4.34
N THR A 172 32.06 -0.60 3.76
CA THR A 172 31.27 -0.60 2.51
C THR A 172 32.13 -0.73 1.25
N ARG A 173 33.40 -0.35 1.31
CA ARG A 173 34.35 -0.49 0.18
C ARG A 173 34.86 -1.92 0.05
N GLU A 174 35.10 -2.59 1.18
CA GLU A 174 35.64 -3.95 1.24
C GLU A 174 34.63 -5.04 0.80
N TYR A 175 33.32 -4.75 0.89
CA TYR A 175 32.26 -5.66 0.44
C TYR A 175 32.07 -5.64 -1.09
N LEU A 176 32.33 -4.50 -1.73
CA LEU A 176 32.23 -4.31 -3.19
C LEU A 176 33.43 -4.88 -3.94
N GLU A 177 34.63 -4.87 -3.34
CA GLU A 177 35.85 -5.41 -3.98
C GLU A 177 35.95 -6.95 -3.90
N ARG A 178 35.23 -7.61 -2.97
CA ARG A 178 35.26 -9.08 -2.80
C ARG A 178 34.25 -9.86 -3.65
N THR A 179 33.23 -9.22 -4.20
CA THR A 179 32.13 -9.89 -4.91
C THR A 179 32.32 -9.99 -6.42
N LEU A 180 33.27 -9.25 -6.99
CA LEU A 180 33.55 -9.27 -8.43
C LEU A 180 34.91 -9.93 -8.69
N GLY A 181 34.90 -11.24 -8.92
CA GLY A 181 36.07 -11.96 -9.45
C GLY A 181 36.36 -11.54 -10.90
N PRO A 182 37.61 -11.70 -11.40
CA PRO A 182 37.99 -11.24 -12.74
C PRO A 182 37.35 -12.11 -13.85
N PRO A 183 37.13 -11.55 -15.06
CA PRO A 183 36.38 -12.23 -16.11
C PRO A 183 37.19 -13.36 -16.74
N ARG A 184 36.60 -14.56 -16.81
CA ARG A 184 37.10 -15.66 -17.64
C ARG A 184 36.57 -15.50 -19.06
N GLY A 185 37.45 -15.15 -19.99
CA GLY A 185 37.16 -15.14 -21.42
C GLY A 185 36.91 -16.56 -21.95
N ARG A 186 35.81 -16.75 -22.69
CA ARG A 186 35.63 -17.86 -23.63
C ARG A 186 34.95 -17.34 -24.89
N THR A 187 35.74 -17.23 -25.95
CA THR A 187 35.35 -17.12 -27.35
C THR A 187 34.76 -18.44 -27.86
N ARG A 188 33.61 -18.39 -28.53
CA ARG A 188 33.14 -19.36 -29.54
C ARG A 188 32.06 -18.66 -30.37
N ALA A 189 32.39 -18.14 -31.54
CA ALA A 189 32.34 -18.82 -32.85
C ALA A 189 30.90 -19.07 -33.33
N LEU A 190 30.46 -18.23 -34.26
CA LEU A 190 29.27 -18.38 -35.11
C LEU A 190 29.41 -19.59 -36.05
N PRO A 191 28.29 -20.10 -36.58
CA PRO A 191 28.27 -20.45 -37.99
C PRO A 191 27.13 -19.78 -38.76
N THR A 192 27.50 -19.48 -40.00
CA THR A 192 26.80 -18.85 -41.12
C THR A 192 25.92 -19.83 -41.92
N SER A 193 25.09 -19.26 -42.81
CA SER A 193 24.32 -19.84 -43.94
C SER A 193 22.99 -20.51 -43.57
N SER A 194 21.90 -20.40 -44.34
CA SER A 194 21.73 -20.18 -45.79
C SER A 194 20.38 -19.55 -46.16
N LEU A 195 20.37 -18.86 -47.31
CA LEU A 195 19.22 -18.42 -48.11
C LEU A 195 18.36 -19.60 -48.60
N CYS A 196 17.04 -19.42 -48.74
CA CYS A 196 16.29 -19.71 -50.00
C CYS A 196 14.77 -19.38 -49.94
N THR A 197 14.37 -18.46 -50.82
CA THR A 197 13.20 -18.43 -51.74
C THR A 197 11.74 -18.64 -51.30
N TYR A 198 10.97 -17.55 -51.49
CA TYR A 198 9.68 -17.40 -52.20
C TYR A 198 8.90 -18.66 -52.67
N ALA A 199 7.59 -18.68 -52.35
CA ALA A 199 6.54 -19.12 -53.25
C ALA A 199 5.18 -18.47 -52.88
N THR A 200 4.62 -17.72 -53.83
CA THR A 200 3.24 -17.22 -53.87
C THR A 200 2.31 -18.26 -54.50
N ALA A 201 1.10 -18.45 -53.96
CA ALA A 201 -0.06 -18.94 -54.71
C ALA A 201 -1.37 -18.54 -54.00
N ALA A 202 -2.38 -18.24 -54.80
CA ALA A 202 -3.58 -17.51 -54.43
C ALA A 202 -4.86 -18.36 -54.61
N ILE A 203 -5.94 -17.93 -53.93
CA ILE A 203 -7.37 -18.11 -54.25
C ILE A 203 -7.99 -19.51 -54.00
N LEU A 204 -8.98 -19.57 -53.09
CA LEU A 204 -10.38 -19.95 -53.40
C LEU A 204 -11.30 -19.87 -52.16
N LEU A 205 -12.44 -19.21 -52.32
CA LEU A 205 -13.59 -19.14 -51.41
C LEU A 205 -14.41 -20.45 -51.42
N ARG A 206 -14.80 -20.99 -50.25
CA ARG A 206 -16.19 -21.34 -49.87
C ARG A 206 -16.31 -22.07 -48.50
N PRO A 207 -17.50 -22.05 -47.87
CA PRO A 207 -17.72 -22.33 -46.44
C PRO A 207 -18.07 -23.79 -46.17
N LEU A 208 -17.78 -24.30 -44.97
CA LEU A 208 -18.40 -25.52 -44.46
C LEU A 208 -18.65 -25.44 -42.95
N ALA A 209 -19.94 -25.40 -42.63
CA ALA A 209 -20.48 -25.78 -41.33
C ALA A 209 -20.14 -27.25 -41.02
N ARG A 210 -19.77 -27.53 -39.77
CA ARG A 210 -19.83 -28.87 -39.16
C ARG A 210 -20.20 -28.74 -37.69
N ASP A 211 -21.46 -29.03 -37.40
CA ASP A 211 -21.84 -29.71 -36.16
C ASP A 211 -21.70 -31.23 -36.43
N PRO A 212 -21.27 -32.08 -35.47
CA PRO A 212 -22.31 -32.82 -34.74
C PRO A 212 -21.95 -33.20 -33.29
N TYR A 213 -22.86 -32.93 -32.35
CA TYR A 213 -22.95 -33.65 -31.07
C TYR A 213 -23.59 -35.04 -31.25
N PRO A 214 -23.08 -36.10 -30.58
CA PRO A 214 -23.87 -37.30 -30.30
C PRO A 214 -24.58 -37.21 -28.93
N PRO A 215 -25.81 -37.74 -28.76
CA PRO A 215 -26.49 -37.76 -27.48
C PRO A 215 -26.16 -39.02 -26.66
N GLY A 216 -25.95 -38.83 -25.35
CA GLY A 216 -26.23 -39.83 -24.33
C GLY A 216 -25.05 -40.64 -23.79
N VAL A 217 -24.45 -40.17 -22.68
CA VAL A 217 -23.87 -41.03 -21.62
C VAL A 217 -24.09 -40.34 -20.27
N ARG A 218 -24.92 -40.94 -19.41
CA ARG A 218 -25.04 -40.55 -17.99
C ARG A 218 -23.78 -41.02 -17.25
N SER A 219 -23.06 -40.09 -16.62
CA SER A 219 -22.00 -40.39 -15.66
C SER A 219 -22.39 -39.79 -14.31
N THR A 220 -22.63 -40.65 -13.33
CA THR A 220 -22.83 -40.29 -11.93
C THR A 220 -21.49 -40.01 -11.27
N PHE A 221 -21.16 -38.73 -11.07
CA PHE A 221 -20.09 -38.33 -10.15
C PHE A 221 -20.66 -38.17 -8.74
N THR A 222 -20.45 -39.19 -7.93
CA THR A 222 -20.61 -39.16 -6.48
C THR A 222 -19.45 -38.37 -5.87
N THR A 223 -19.73 -37.19 -5.32
CA THR A 223 -18.79 -36.47 -4.47
C THR A 223 -19.00 -36.94 -3.03
N SER A 224 -18.07 -37.75 -2.51
CA SER A 224 -18.00 -38.02 -1.08
C SER A 224 -17.34 -36.82 -0.38
N PRO A 225 -17.97 -36.22 0.63
CA PRO A 225 -17.31 -35.20 1.44
C PRO A 225 -16.39 -35.89 2.46
N ARG A 226 -15.12 -35.48 2.49
CA ARG A 226 -14.19 -35.86 3.56
C ARG A 226 -14.67 -35.24 4.88
N PRO A 227 -14.56 -35.93 6.02
CA PRO A 227 -14.93 -35.37 7.32
C PRO A 227 -13.97 -34.23 7.67
N VAL A 228 -14.51 -33.02 7.83
CA VAL A 228 -13.83 -31.92 8.50
C VAL A 228 -14.12 -32.10 9.98
N GLU A 229 -13.16 -32.65 10.71
CA GLU A 229 -13.21 -32.74 12.16
C GLU A 229 -13.17 -31.30 12.73
N SER A 230 -14.34 -30.81 13.18
CA SER A 230 -14.47 -29.47 13.75
C SER A 230 -13.95 -29.47 15.18
N LEU A 231 -12.69 -29.07 15.34
CA LEU A 231 -12.16 -28.60 16.62
C LEU A 231 -12.93 -27.34 17.04
N ALA A 232 -14.05 -27.53 17.74
CA ALA A 232 -14.80 -26.47 18.40
C ALA A 232 -13.94 -25.84 19.51
N ARG A 233 -13.12 -24.86 19.15
CA ARG A 233 -12.50 -23.95 20.13
C ARG A 233 -13.61 -23.06 20.69
N LYS A 234 -14.03 -23.33 21.93
CA LYS A 234 -14.77 -22.35 22.74
C LYS A 234 -13.97 -21.03 22.72
N PRO A 235 -14.54 -19.87 22.34
CA PRO A 235 -13.84 -18.61 22.52
C PRO A 235 -13.65 -18.44 24.03
N ALA A 236 -12.39 -18.48 24.47
CA ALA A 236 -12.06 -18.17 25.85
C ALA A 236 -12.55 -16.74 26.14
N LEU A 237 -13.21 -16.52 27.29
CA LEU A 237 -13.73 -15.23 27.73
C LEU A 237 -12.67 -14.11 27.68
N SER A 238 -11.39 -14.47 27.77
CA SER A 238 -10.23 -13.59 27.56
C SER A 238 -10.21 -12.88 26.19
N SER A 239 -10.84 -13.48 25.18
CA SER A 239 -10.90 -12.94 23.81
C SER A 239 -11.90 -11.80 23.70
N LEU A 240 -13.01 -11.87 24.46
CA LEU A 240 -14.03 -10.83 24.52
C LEU A 240 -13.55 -9.65 25.36
N GLU A 241 -12.94 -9.89 26.52
CA GLU A 241 -12.33 -8.84 27.36
C GLU A 241 -11.22 -8.08 26.60
N CYS A 242 -10.39 -8.79 25.83
CA CYS A 242 -9.40 -8.18 24.95
C CYS A 242 -10.04 -7.29 23.88
N PHE A 243 -11.11 -7.75 23.21
CA PHE A 243 -11.85 -6.95 22.23
C PHE A 243 -12.56 -5.74 22.85
N ILE A 244 -13.05 -5.89 24.08
CA ILE A 244 -13.76 -4.83 24.83
C ILE A 244 -12.78 -3.72 25.23
N ASN A 245 -11.60 -4.06 25.76
CA ASN A 245 -10.54 -3.09 26.08
C ASN A 245 -9.99 -2.40 24.83
N LEU A 246 -9.87 -3.12 23.71
CA LEU A 246 -9.47 -2.54 22.43
C LEU A 246 -10.44 -1.45 21.93
N SER A 247 -11.72 -1.48 22.32
CA SER A 247 -12.70 -0.49 21.86
C SER A 247 -12.55 0.86 22.56
N GLN A 248 -12.17 0.87 23.85
CA GLN A 248 -12.10 2.07 24.70
C GLN A 248 -10.90 2.94 24.38
N GLU A 249 -9.70 2.32 24.34
CA GLU A 249 -8.48 3.01 23.96
C GLU A 249 -8.57 3.59 22.55
N ASN A 250 -9.30 2.91 21.66
CA ASN A 250 -9.53 3.36 20.29
C ASN A 250 -10.41 4.62 20.24
N ASP A 251 -11.46 4.74 21.05
CA ASP A 251 -12.30 5.94 21.06
C ASP A 251 -11.51 7.16 21.56
N VAL A 252 -10.69 7.02 22.61
CA VAL A 252 -9.77 8.07 23.10
C VAL A 252 -8.68 8.38 22.06
N ARG A 253 -8.11 7.35 21.40
CA ARG A 253 -7.16 7.50 20.28
C ARG A 253 -7.74 8.37 19.17
N LEU A 254 -8.99 8.14 18.82
CA LEU A 254 -9.69 8.84 17.75
C LEU A 254 -10.03 10.27 18.17
N ALA A 255 -10.43 10.48 19.42
CA ALA A 255 -10.64 11.81 20.01
C ALA A 255 -9.36 12.65 20.02
N CYS A 256 -8.20 12.06 20.36
CA CYS A 256 -6.89 12.72 20.22
C CYS A 256 -6.64 13.13 18.76
N GLY A 257 -6.84 12.22 17.81
CA GLY A 257 -6.66 12.51 16.39
C GLY A 257 -7.60 13.61 15.85
N ARG A 258 -8.83 13.70 16.38
CA ARG A 258 -9.76 14.81 16.10
C ARG A 258 -9.22 16.13 16.68
N CYS A 259 -8.70 16.13 17.91
CA CYS A 259 -8.08 17.31 18.52
C CYS A 259 -6.85 17.79 17.73
N GLU A 260 -5.96 16.87 17.34
CA GLU A 260 -4.80 17.17 16.48
C GLU A 260 -5.23 17.81 15.15
N SER A 261 -6.22 17.20 14.49
CA SER A 261 -6.75 17.70 13.22
C SER A 261 -7.37 19.09 13.36
N ASN A 262 -8.10 19.33 14.45
CA ASN A 262 -8.72 20.61 14.73
C ASN A 262 -7.68 21.68 15.08
N ALA A 263 -6.68 21.36 15.90
CA ALA A 263 -5.59 22.28 16.23
C ALA A 263 -4.83 22.71 14.97
N LEU A 264 -4.46 21.76 14.10
CA LEU A 264 -3.77 22.05 12.85
C LEU A 264 -4.61 22.92 11.91
N ARG A 265 -5.89 22.60 11.75
CA ARG A 265 -6.82 23.39 10.90
C ARG A 265 -7.02 24.80 11.45
N SER A 266 -7.21 24.95 12.75
CA SER A 266 -7.39 26.24 13.40
C SER A 266 -6.14 27.11 13.26
N MET A 267 -4.95 26.54 13.43
CA MET A 267 -3.68 27.24 13.23
C MET A 267 -3.56 27.79 11.80
N ILE A 268 -3.84 26.97 10.78
CA ILE A 268 -3.76 27.40 9.37
C ILE A 268 -4.82 28.47 9.07
N ARG A 269 -6.05 28.31 9.58
CA ARG A 269 -7.15 29.27 9.32
C ARG A 269 -6.96 30.61 10.02
N ALA A 270 -6.47 30.61 11.27
CA ALA A 270 -6.33 31.81 12.08
C ALA A 270 -5.04 32.57 11.76
N ASN A 271 -3.92 31.85 11.67
CA ASN A 271 -2.60 32.49 11.58
C ASN A 271 -2.03 32.46 10.16
N GLY A 272 -2.60 31.66 9.24
CA GLY A 272 -2.08 31.50 7.88
C GLY A 272 -0.76 30.72 7.80
N VAL A 273 -0.29 30.17 8.92
CA VAL A 273 0.99 29.46 9.05
C VAL A 273 0.74 27.96 9.17
N ARG A 274 1.61 27.17 8.52
CA ARG A 274 1.61 25.70 8.56
C ARG A 274 2.54 25.17 9.65
N GLN A 275 2.48 23.86 9.92
CA GLN A 275 3.27 23.24 11.00
C GLN A 275 4.79 23.41 10.88
N ASP A 276 5.30 23.71 9.69
CA ASP A 276 6.73 23.91 9.42
C ASP A 276 7.11 25.39 9.24
N GLY A 277 6.22 26.31 9.62
CA GLY A 277 6.45 27.75 9.55
C GLY A 277 6.20 28.37 8.17
N ARG A 278 5.85 27.57 7.16
CA ARG A 278 5.53 28.08 5.81
C ARG A 278 4.13 28.68 5.74
N ASP A 279 3.94 29.58 4.79
CA ASP A 279 2.61 30.03 4.37
C ASP A 279 1.89 28.95 3.52
N THR A 280 0.70 29.27 3.03
CA THR A 280 -0.13 28.36 2.22
C THR A 280 0.35 28.17 0.78
N LYS A 281 1.29 29.00 0.30
CA LYS A 281 1.71 29.07 -1.11
C LYS A 281 3.15 28.60 -1.34
N THR A 282 3.98 28.66 -0.31
CA THR A 282 5.43 28.45 -0.37
C THR A 282 5.77 26.96 -0.40
N VAL A 283 6.56 26.57 -1.39
CA VAL A 283 7.09 25.20 -1.54
C VAL A 283 8.27 24.99 -0.59
N ARG A 284 8.47 23.75 -0.12
CA ARG A 284 9.66 23.39 0.69
C ARG A 284 10.95 23.56 -0.11
N PRO A 285 12.11 23.75 0.54
CA PRO A 285 13.41 23.80 -0.15
C PRO A 285 13.63 22.59 -1.05
N ILE A 286 14.14 22.84 -2.27
CA ILE A 286 14.41 21.81 -3.28
C ILE A 286 15.91 21.73 -3.51
N THR A 287 16.45 20.52 -3.56
CA THR A 287 17.79 20.23 -4.08
C THR A 287 17.69 19.12 -5.12
N CYS A 288 18.46 19.24 -6.19
CA CYS A 288 18.51 18.27 -7.26
C CYS A 288 19.95 18.02 -7.71
N SER A 289 20.24 16.78 -8.10
CA SER A 289 21.52 16.41 -8.72
C SER A 289 21.31 15.27 -9.72
N GLY A 290 21.93 15.35 -10.89
CA GLY A 290 22.04 14.25 -11.87
C GLY A 290 23.30 13.42 -11.65
N GLY A 291 23.47 12.33 -12.40
CA GLY A 291 24.70 11.53 -12.39
C GLY A 291 25.05 10.88 -11.06
N LEU A 292 24.06 10.56 -10.22
CA LEU A 292 24.28 9.97 -8.88
C LEU A 292 24.91 8.57 -8.95
N LEU A 293 24.44 7.73 -9.88
CA LEU A 293 24.83 6.33 -10.01
C LEU A 293 25.76 6.15 -11.22
N PRO A 294 27.04 5.78 -11.01
CA PRO A 294 28.06 5.80 -12.07
C PRO A 294 27.87 4.75 -13.17
N ARG A 295 26.96 3.78 -12.99
CA ARG A 295 26.70 2.69 -13.93
C ARG A 295 25.29 2.71 -14.52
N ALA A 296 24.42 3.59 -14.02
CA ALA A 296 23.10 3.77 -14.63
C ALA A 296 23.25 4.54 -15.94
N HIS A 297 22.35 4.33 -16.91
CA HIS A 297 22.34 5.14 -18.13
C HIS A 297 22.06 6.61 -17.79
N GLY A 298 21.10 6.85 -16.90
CA GLY A 298 20.90 8.13 -16.25
C GLY A 298 20.39 7.94 -14.83
N SER A 299 20.70 8.89 -13.95
CA SER A 299 20.30 8.83 -12.56
C SER A 299 20.14 10.22 -11.95
N SER A 300 19.30 10.32 -10.94
CA SER A 300 19.09 11.59 -10.25
C SER A 300 18.76 11.39 -8.78
N LEU A 301 19.03 12.42 -7.99
CA LEU A 301 18.55 12.59 -6.63
C LEU A 301 17.73 13.87 -6.59
N PHE A 302 16.46 13.74 -6.21
CA PHE A 302 15.58 14.87 -5.99
C PHE A 302 15.13 14.90 -4.53
N THR A 303 15.35 16.03 -3.86
CA THR A 303 14.92 16.25 -2.47
C THR A 303 14.05 17.50 -2.39
N ARG A 304 12.89 17.39 -1.76
CA ARG A 304 11.98 18.50 -1.49
C ARG A 304 11.55 18.47 -0.02
N GLY A 305 12.22 19.26 0.82
CA GLY A 305 12.14 19.17 2.27
C GLY A 305 12.53 17.76 2.74
N GLU A 306 11.69 17.12 3.55
CA GLU A 306 11.89 15.75 4.06
C GLU A 306 11.26 14.67 3.15
N THR A 307 11.17 14.92 1.84
CA THR A 307 10.76 13.92 0.83
C THR A 307 11.88 13.81 -0.20
N GLN A 308 12.43 12.61 -0.38
CA GLN A 308 13.56 12.35 -1.25
C GLN A 308 13.32 11.11 -2.12
N ALA A 309 13.66 11.23 -3.40
CA ALA A 309 13.56 10.16 -4.39
C ALA A 309 14.88 10.05 -5.18
N ILE A 310 15.37 8.82 -5.33
CA ILE A 310 16.42 8.47 -6.27
C ILE A 310 15.77 7.85 -7.48
N ALA A 311 16.01 8.41 -8.66
CA ALA A 311 15.56 7.81 -9.92
C ALA A 311 16.74 7.28 -10.73
N ALA A 312 16.52 6.15 -11.40
CA ALA A 312 17.45 5.55 -12.34
C ALA A 312 16.73 5.21 -13.64
N ALA A 313 17.20 5.77 -14.75
CA ALA A 313 16.73 5.48 -16.08
C ALA A 313 17.60 4.40 -16.72
N THR A 314 16.96 3.41 -17.34
CA THR A 314 17.62 2.33 -18.07
C THR A 314 17.06 2.27 -19.48
N LEU A 315 17.95 2.31 -20.47
CA LEU A 315 17.62 2.15 -21.88
C LEU A 315 17.78 0.68 -22.29
N GLY A 316 16.86 0.19 -23.12
CA GLY A 316 16.83 -1.17 -23.62
C GLY A 316 16.36 -1.24 -25.07
N GLY A 317 16.42 -2.44 -25.66
CA GLY A 317 15.93 -2.68 -27.02
C GLY A 317 14.42 -2.92 -27.07
N ALA A 318 13.89 -3.20 -28.25
CA ALA A 318 12.47 -3.55 -28.43
C ALA A 318 12.08 -4.85 -27.68
N THR A 319 13.02 -5.77 -27.45
CA THR A 319 12.77 -6.99 -26.67
C THR A 319 12.54 -6.75 -25.18
N ASP A 320 12.99 -5.61 -24.66
CA ASP A 320 12.86 -5.23 -23.24
C ASP A 320 11.55 -4.50 -22.94
N ALA A 321 10.69 -4.31 -23.96
CA ALA A 321 9.38 -3.72 -23.80
C ALA A 321 8.50 -4.57 -22.90
N GLN A 322 7.73 -3.93 -22.02
CA GLN A 322 6.87 -4.63 -21.08
C GLN A 322 5.64 -5.14 -21.81
N LYS A 323 5.56 -6.47 -21.96
CA LYS A 323 4.38 -7.16 -22.47
C LYS A 323 3.27 -7.11 -21.43
N VAL A 324 2.11 -6.61 -21.83
CA VAL A 324 0.92 -6.55 -20.99
C VAL A 324 -0.11 -7.46 -21.62
N ASP A 325 -0.58 -8.45 -20.87
CA ASP A 325 -1.65 -9.37 -21.27
C ASP A 325 -2.90 -8.99 -20.48
N GLY A 326 -3.83 -8.31 -21.15
CA GLY A 326 -5.01 -7.70 -20.57
C GLY A 326 -6.28 -8.04 -21.35
N LEU A 327 -7.42 -7.55 -20.87
CA LEU A 327 -8.70 -7.73 -21.58
C LEU A 327 -8.83 -6.82 -22.82
N GLY A 328 -7.90 -5.90 -23.04
CA GLY A 328 -7.95 -4.88 -24.09
C GLY A 328 -7.06 -5.21 -25.28
N ASN A 329 -6.86 -4.22 -26.15
CA ASN A 329 -5.87 -4.33 -27.22
C ASN A 329 -4.46 -4.18 -26.63
N ASP A 330 -3.83 -5.31 -26.39
CA ASP A 330 -2.51 -5.39 -25.80
C ASP A 330 -1.44 -4.84 -26.76
N LYS A 331 -0.84 -3.72 -26.35
CA LYS A 331 0.38 -3.18 -26.95
C LYS A 331 1.49 -3.24 -25.92
N ASP A 332 2.66 -3.65 -26.37
CA ASP A 332 3.85 -3.67 -25.55
C ASP A 332 4.19 -2.24 -25.08
N ARG A 333 4.41 -2.07 -23.78
CA ARG A 333 4.76 -0.77 -23.20
C ARG A 333 6.24 -0.50 -23.36
N ARG A 334 6.56 0.54 -24.13
CA ARG A 334 7.92 1.03 -24.34
C ARG A 334 8.46 1.85 -23.16
N PHE A 335 7.57 2.56 -22.48
CA PHE A 335 7.89 3.33 -21.28
C PHE A 335 7.12 2.75 -20.11
N TYR A 336 7.81 2.43 -19.03
CA TYR A 336 7.20 1.94 -17.80
C TYR A 336 8.00 2.38 -16.57
N LEU A 337 7.28 2.61 -15.47
CA LEU A 337 7.85 3.14 -14.24
C LEU A 337 7.64 2.18 -13.06
N HIS A 338 8.73 1.80 -12.40
CA HIS A 338 8.69 1.08 -11.14
C HIS A 338 8.95 2.03 -9.98
N TYR A 339 7.97 2.13 -9.07
CA TYR A 339 8.05 2.93 -7.87
C TYR A 339 8.24 2.01 -6.65
N PHE A 340 9.26 2.28 -5.86
CA PHE A 340 9.61 1.50 -4.68
C PHE A 340 9.59 2.35 -3.41
N PHE A 341 8.84 1.88 -2.40
CA PHE A 341 8.62 2.57 -1.13
C PHE A 341 9.08 1.70 0.04
N PRO A 342 10.38 1.70 0.35
CA PRO A 342 10.90 0.93 1.47
C PRO A 342 10.38 1.47 2.81
N PRO A 343 10.16 0.62 3.83
CA PRO A 343 9.67 1.05 5.14
C PRO A 343 10.66 2.00 5.85
N SER A 344 11.96 1.91 5.52
CA SER A 344 12.98 2.83 6.00
C SER A 344 12.71 4.29 5.61
N SER A 345 11.99 4.56 4.52
CA SER A 345 11.68 5.91 4.04
C SER A 345 10.83 6.72 5.01
N VAL A 346 10.03 6.05 5.85
CA VAL A 346 9.22 6.66 6.90
C VAL A 346 9.83 6.47 8.28
N GLY A 347 10.96 5.77 8.38
CA GLY A 347 11.62 5.44 9.65
C GLY A 347 11.01 4.23 10.37
N GLU A 348 10.27 3.38 9.66
CA GLU A 348 9.62 2.20 10.22
C GLU A 348 10.34 0.91 9.78
N THR A 349 10.05 -0.19 10.47
CA THR A 349 10.45 -1.54 10.05
C THR A 349 9.26 -2.23 9.42
N GLY A 350 9.46 -2.85 8.26
CA GLY A 350 8.40 -3.56 7.54
C GLY A 350 8.96 -4.68 6.67
N ARG A 351 8.07 -5.52 6.15
CA ARG A 351 8.44 -6.57 5.21
C ARG A 351 8.69 -5.94 3.84
N VAL A 352 9.88 -6.16 3.29
CA VAL A 352 10.17 -5.86 1.89
C VAL A 352 9.82 -7.11 1.07
N GLY A 353 8.97 -6.95 0.07
CA GLY A 353 8.45 -8.06 -0.73
C GLY A 353 7.93 -7.56 -2.08
N ALA A 354 6.87 -8.19 -2.58
CA ALA A 354 6.20 -7.74 -3.79
C ALA A 354 5.65 -6.31 -3.63
N ALA A 355 5.57 -5.58 -4.76
CA ALA A 355 5.05 -4.23 -4.78
C ALA A 355 3.61 -4.19 -4.23
N SER A 356 3.38 -3.28 -3.29
CA SER A 356 2.06 -3.00 -2.74
C SER A 356 1.18 -2.27 -3.76
N ARG A 357 -0.14 -2.34 -3.58
CA ARG A 357 -1.09 -1.60 -4.43
C ARG A 357 -0.82 -0.09 -4.48
N ARG A 358 -0.32 0.49 -3.38
CA ARG A 358 0.02 1.91 -3.31
C ARG A 358 1.27 2.24 -4.13
N GLU A 359 2.26 1.36 -4.13
CA GLU A 359 3.45 1.52 -4.95
C GLU A 359 3.11 1.44 -6.43
N VAL A 360 2.29 0.46 -6.84
CA VAL A 360 1.80 0.35 -8.22
C VAL A 360 0.98 1.58 -8.62
N GLY A 361 0.08 2.05 -7.75
CA GLY A 361 -0.73 3.25 -8.02
C GLY A 361 0.12 4.53 -8.17
N HIS A 362 1.11 4.73 -7.30
CA HIS A 362 2.03 5.87 -7.42
C HIS A 362 2.97 5.74 -8.63
N GLY A 363 3.36 4.51 -8.99
CA GLY A 363 4.12 4.21 -10.19
C GLY A 363 3.35 4.62 -11.44
N ASN A 364 2.11 4.14 -11.57
CA ASN A 364 1.22 4.50 -12.69
C ASN A 364 0.94 6.00 -12.75
N LEU A 365 0.75 6.67 -11.61
CA LEU A 365 0.55 8.12 -11.56
C LEU A 365 1.76 8.86 -12.14
N ALA A 366 2.97 8.51 -11.70
CA ALA A 366 4.19 9.14 -12.18
C ALA A 366 4.50 8.77 -13.65
N GLU A 367 4.21 7.54 -14.06
CA GLU A 367 4.31 7.08 -15.46
C GLU A 367 3.43 7.94 -16.37
N ARG A 368 2.15 8.10 -16.03
CA ARG A 368 1.20 8.90 -16.81
C ARG A 368 1.58 10.38 -16.86
N ALA A 369 2.19 10.91 -15.80
CA ALA A 369 2.66 12.29 -15.77
C ALA A 369 3.90 12.52 -16.67
N LEU A 370 4.74 11.50 -16.85
CA LEU A 370 5.94 11.57 -17.70
C LEU A 370 5.69 11.11 -19.13
N MET A 371 4.64 10.33 -19.39
CA MET A 371 4.34 9.80 -20.71
C MET A 371 4.28 10.87 -21.82
N PRO A 372 3.70 12.07 -21.61
CA PRO A 372 3.68 13.12 -22.64
C PRO A 372 5.05 13.66 -23.03
N VAL A 373 6.06 13.59 -22.13
CA VAL A 373 7.42 14.07 -22.44
C VAL A 373 8.29 13.03 -23.13
N ILE A 374 7.81 11.78 -23.21
CA ILE A 374 8.57 10.71 -23.86
C ILE A 374 8.42 10.88 -25.38
N PRO A 375 9.53 10.97 -26.14
CA PRO A 375 9.48 11.15 -27.59
C PRO A 375 8.74 10.00 -28.27
N PRO A 376 8.29 10.15 -29.54
CA PRO A 376 7.77 9.03 -30.30
C PRO A 376 8.86 7.97 -30.60
N TYR A 377 8.44 6.80 -31.08
CA TYR A 377 9.37 5.70 -31.38
C TYR A 377 10.34 6.04 -32.51
N ASP A 378 9.88 6.77 -33.53
CA ASP A 378 10.67 7.09 -34.72
C ASP A 378 11.87 7.99 -34.40
N ASP A 379 11.72 8.90 -33.42
CA ASP A 379 12.78 9.82 -32.99
C ASP A 379 13.74 9.20 -31.97
N PHE A 380 13.25 8.22 -31.20
CA PHE A 380 14.04 7.58 -30.15
C PHE A 380 13.66 6.10 -30.05
N PRO A 381 14.30 5.17 -30.78
CA PRO A 381 13.85 3.78 -30.89
C PRO A 381 14.36 2.89 -29.74
N PHE A 382 14.20 3.34 -28.48
CA PHE A 382 14.62 2.60 -27.28
C PHE A 382 13.46 2.33 -26.33
N THR A 383 13.51 1.23 -25.60
CA THR A 383 12.64 1.02 -24.44
C THR A 383 13.23 1.76 -23.25
N VAL A 384 12.40 2.45 -22.47
CA VAL A 384 12.81 3.23 -21.31
C VAL A 384 12.16 2.66 -20.05
N ARG A 385 12.97 2.09 -19.18
CA ARG A 385 12.56 1.72 -17.82
C ARG A 385 13.02 2.80 -16.86
N LEU A 386 12.08 3.36 -16.10
CA LEU A 386 12.40 4.27 -15.01
C LEU A 386 12.13 3.59 -13.67
N GLU A 387 13.12 3.60 -12.78
CA GLU A 387 12.97 3.11 -11.42
C GLU A 387 13.14 4.25 -10.43
N SER A 388 12.20 4.39 -9.49
CA SER A 388 12.24 5.41 -8.44
C SER A 388 12.20 4.76 -7.07
N THR A 389 13.27 4.94 -6.31
CA THR A 389 13.37 4.50 -4.92
C THR A 389 13.22 5.68 -3.99
N ILE A 390 12.22 5.62 -3.12
CA ILE A 390 11.99 6.66 -2.11
C ILE A 390 12.88 6.41 -0.91
N THR A 391 13.77 7.36 -0.61
CA THR A 391 14.69 7.27 0.53
C THR A 391 14.15 7.97 1.77
N GLU A 392 13.35 9.02 1.59
CA GLU A 392 12.67 9.74 2.67
C GLU A 392 11.27 10.18 2.23
N SER A 393 10.28 10.12 3.13
CA SER A 393 8.91 10.53 2.81
C SER A 393 8.24 11.32 3.93
N ASN A 394 7.95 12.59 3.62
CA ASN A 394 7.06 13.45 4.38
C ASN A 394 6.07 14.17 3.45
N GLY A 395 5.55 13.45 2.45
CA GLY A 395 4.46 13.90 1.59
C GLY A 395 4.80 13.94 0.11
N SER A 396 3.86 13.44 -0.70
CA SER A 396 3.87 13.42 -2.17
C SER A 396 5.22 12.97 -2.77
N SER A 397 5.65 11.77 -2.38
CA SER A 397 6.80 11.07 -2.97
C SER A 397 6.55 10.65 -4.43
N SER A 398 5.29 10.52 -4.85
CA SER A 398 4.91 10.34 -6.26
C SER A 398 5.31 11.54 -7.13
N MET A 399 5.06 12.78 -6.69
CA MET A 399 5.50 13.96 -7.45
C MET A 399 7.01 14.17 -7.39
N ALA A 400 7.66 13.78 -6.28
CA ALA A 400 9.12 13.71 -6.23
C ALA A 400 9.68 12.74 -7.27
N THR A 401 8.97 11.64 -7.53
CA THR A 401 9.32 10.67 -8.58
C THR A 401 9.19 11.26 -9.98
N VAL A 402 8.16 12.09 -10.25
CA VAL A 402 8.03 12.79 -11.54
C VAL A 402 9.23 13.72 -11.76
N CYS A 403 9.59 14.52 -10.75
CA CYS A 403 10.75 15.43 -10.84
C CYS A 403 12.07 14.67 -11.01
N ALA A 404 12.32 13.65 -10.18
CA ALA A 404 13.52 12.81 -10.28
C ALA A 404 13.57 12.07 -11.62
N GLY A 405 12.43 11.56 -12.08
CA GLY A 405 12.28 10.87 -13.35
C GLY A 405 12.66 11.74 -14.54
N SER A 406 12.12 12.96 -14.61
CA SER A 406 12.46 13.92 -15.66
C SER A 406 13.96 14.22 -15.70
N LEU A 407 14.60 14.40 -14.55
CA LEU A 407 16.05 14.61 -14.46
C LEU A 407 16.85 13.38 -14.89
N ALA A 408 16.42 12.17 -14.48
CA ALA A 408 17.10 10.93 -14.85
C ALA A 408 16.96 10.61 -16.34
N LEU A 409 15.83 10.96 -16.96
CA LEU A 409 15.64 10.84 -18.41
C LEU A 409 16.58 11.77 -19.18
N GLN A 410 16.73 13.02 -18.74
CA GLN A 410 17.67 13.97 -19.34
C GLN A 410 19.14 13.53 -19.15
N ASP A 411 19.49 13.05 -17.95
CA ASP A 411 20.82 12.51 -17.65
C ASP A 411 21.15 11.28 -18.50
N ALA A 412 20.13 10.46 -18.84
CA ALA A 412 20.26 9.32 -19.73
C ALA A 412 20.36 9.70 -21.22
N GLY A 413 20.26 10.98 -21.57
CA GLY A 413 20.28 11.46 -22.96
C GLY A 413 18.99 11.19 -23.72
N VAL A 414 17.87 10.94 -23.04
CA VAL A 414 16.55 10.84 -23.69
C VAL A 414 16.15 12.23 -24.20
N PRO A 415 15.82 12.40 -25.48
CA PRO A 415 15.39 13.70 -26.02
C PRO A 415 13.94 13.98 -25.61
N VAL A 416 13.76 14.41 -24.37
CA VAL A 416 12.44 14.76 -23.82
C VAL A 416 11.89 16.03 -24.50
N THR A 417 10.63 15.98 -24.93
CA THR A 417 9.94 17.09 -25.59
C THR A 417 8.90 17.73 -24.67
N ARG A 418 8.51 18.97 -24.99
CA ARG A 418 7.40 19.69 -24.35
C ARG A 418 6.20 19.70 -25.27
#